data_AF-A0AAV9E9P7-F1
#
_entry.id   AF-A0AAV9E9P7-F1
#
_cell.length_a   1.000
_cell.length_b   1.000
_cell.length_c   1.000
_cell.angle_alpha   90.00
_cell.angle_beta   90.00
_cell.angle_gamma   90.00
#
_symmetry.space_group_name_H-M   'P 1'
#
loop_
_entity.id
_entity.type
_entity.pdbx_description
1 polymer ?
#
loop_
_entity_poly.entity_id
_entity_poly.type
_entity_poly.pdbx_seq_one_letter_code
_entity_poly.pdbx_strand_id
1 'polypeptide(L)'
;MKKKIVLKVQISCDKCRKKALKIAASAKGVESVAVQGADKDQLAVTGEGIDAPSLTEKLRKKVGWADIVTIEEVKPNEKKKVEEKKEIKVVDLCPCKNPYCMQCPPMVSYTVDYDRQPICSIM
;
A
#
# COMPACT_ATOMS: atom_id res chain seq x y z
N MET A 1 2.59 12.30 17.59
CA MET A 1 1.34 11.51 17.69
C MET A 1 1.05 10.87 16.33
N LYS A 2 0.79 9.55 16.30
CA LYS A 2 0.45 8.86 15.06
C LYS A 2 -1.00 9.14 14.67
N LYS A 3 -1.27 9.26 13.37
CA LYS A 3 -2.60 9.46 12.79
C LYS A 3 -2.86 8.41 11.71
N LYS A 4 -4.11 8.01 11.58
CA LYS A 4 -4.64 7.19 10.49
C LYS A 4 -5.65 8.03 9.73
N ILE A 5 -5.43 8.22 8.44
CA ILE A 5 -6.26 9.05 7.58
C ILE A 5 -6.82 8.15 6.48
N VAL A 6 -8.13 8.17 6.28
CA VAL A 6 -8.78 7.48 5.17
C VAL A 6 -9.23 8.50 4.14
N LEU A 7 -8.79 8.32 2.91
CA LEU A 7 -9.08 9.18 1.78
C LEU A 7 -9.84 8.41 0.72
N LYS A 8 -10.98 8.93 0.26
CA LYS A 8 -11.66 8.41 -0.91
C LYS A 8 -11.05 9.05 -2.14
N VAL A 9 -10.61 8.26 -3.10
CA VAL A 9 -9.98 8.72 -4.35
C VAL A 9 -10.70 8.08 -5.53
N GLN A 10 -11.05 8.88 -6.52
CA GLN A 10 -11.62 8.37 -7.76
C GLN A 10 -10.53 7.66 -8.56
N ILE A 11 -10.54 6.32 -8.53
CA ILE A 11 -9.59 5.47 -9.25
C ILE A 11 -10.33 4.82 -10.42
N SER A 12 -10.13 5.37 -11.62
CA SER A 12 -10.75 4.86 -12.86
C SER A 12 -9.88 3.84 -13.61
N CYS A 13 -8.60 3.72 -13.24
CA CYS A 13 -7.63 2.92 -14.00
C CYS A 13 -6.48 2.39 -13.14
N ASP A 14 -5.85 1.27 -13.52
CA ASP A 14 -4.70 0.70 -12.77
C ASP A 14 -3.50 1.64 -12.71
N LYS A 15 -3.27 2.42 -13.77
CA LYS A 15 -2.22 3.45 -13.79
C LYS A 15 -2.52 4.55 -12.75
N CYS A 16 -3.79 4.91 -12.59
CA CYS A 16 -4.28 5.90 -11.64
C CYS A 16 -4.07 5.39 -10.21
N ARG A 17 -4.37 4.11 -9.97
CA ARG A 17 -4.15 3.43 -8.69
C ARG A 17 -2.67 3.44 -8.29
N LYS A 18 -1.78 3.01 -9.19
CA LYS A 18 -0.32 3.00 -8.94
C LYS A 18 0.22 4.40 -8.66
N LYS A 19 -0.26 5.42 -9.39
CA LYS A 19 0.11 6.83 -9.13
C LYS A 19 -0.36 7.30 -7.76
N ALA A 20 -1.62 7.00 -7.39
CA ALA A 20 -2.19 7.39 -6.10
C ALA A 20 -1.38 6.78 -4.94
N LEU A 21 -1.08 5.48 -5.02
CA LEU A 21 -0.23 4.79 -4.05
C LEU A 21 1.16 5.39 -3.95
N LYS A 22 1.80 5.68 -5.09
CA LYS A 22 3.13 6.31 -5.11
C LYS A 22 3.11 7.69 -4.46
N ILE A 23 2.09 8.51 -4.73
CA ILE A 23 1.95 9.85 -4.14
C ILE A 23 1.75 9.74 -2.63
N ALA A 24 0.83 8.89 -2.19
CA ALA A 24 0.55 8.68 -0.77
C ALA A 24 1.79 8.18 -0.02
N ALA A 25 2.51 7.18 -0.56
CA ALA A 25 3.72 6.64 0.06
C ALA A 25 4.89 7.62 0.05
N SER A 26 4.96 8.54 -0.93
CA SER A 26 6.00 9.57 -1.01
C SER A 26 5.77 10.77 -0.08
N ALA A 27 4.61 10.85 0.58
CA ALA A 27 4.31 11.99 1.42
C ALA A 27 5.10 11.94 2.74
N LYS A 28 5.49 13.13 3.22
CA LYS A 28 6.26 13.26 4.45
C LYS A 28 5.43 12.77 5.64
N GLY A 29 6.06 11.97 6.50
CA GLY A 29 5.44 11.46 7.71
C GLY A 29 4.61 10.20 7.52
N VAL A 30 4.51 9.65 6.30
CA VAL A 30 3.79 8.41 6.02
C VAL A 30 4.66 7.20 6.36
N GLU A 31 4.11 6.27 7.13
CA GLU A 31 4.73 5.00 7.54
C GLU A 31 4.13 3.82 6.78
N SER A 32 2.81 3.83 6.55
CA SER A 32 2.14 2.80 5.75
C SER A 32 0.99 3.37 4.93
N VAL A 33 0.72 2.72 3.80
CA VAL A 33 -0.42 3.01 2.92
C VAL A 33 -1.07 1.70 2.54
N ALA A 34 -2.39 1.61 2.71
CA ALA A 34 -3.20 0.47 2.30
C ALA A 34 -4.37 0.94 1.43
N VAL A 35 -4.74 0.13 0.44
CA VAL A 35 -6.00 0.32 -0.31
C VAL A 35 -7.11 -0.43 0.42
N GLN A 36 -8.23 0.24 0.65
CA GLN A 36 -9.42 -0.30 1.33
C GLN A 36 -10.69 0.02 0.53
N GLY A 37 -11.84 -0.44 1.02
CA GLY A 37 -13.12 -0.32 0.36
C GLY A 37 -13.39 -1.48 -0.62
N ALA A 38 -14.66 -1.85 -0.77
CA ALA A 38 -15.08 -2.90 -1.71
C ALA A 38 -14.67 -2.55 -3.15
N ASP A 39 -14.80 -1.27 -3.50
CA ASP A 39 -14.47 -0.72 -4.80
C ASP A 39 -12.99 -0.34 -4.96
N LYS A 40 -12.16 -0.60 -3.94
CA LYS A 40 -10.73 -0.27 -3.90
C LYS A 40 -10.46 1.22 -4.17
N ASP A 41 -11.40 2.08 -3.77
CA ASP A 41 -11.43 3.52 -3.96
C ASP A 41 -10.96 4.30 -2.73
N GLN A 42 -10.60 3.61 -1.64
CA GLN A 42 -10.12 4.25 -0.41
C GLN A 42 -8.64 3.99 -0.15
N LEU A 43 -7.92 5.01 0.29
CA LEU A 43 -6.53 4.94 0.73
C LEU A 43 -6.48 5.21 2.23
N ALA A 44 -6.06 4.21 3.00
CA ALA A 44 -5.74 4.34 4.41
C ALA A 44 -4.25 4.63 4.56
N VAL A 45 -3.93 5.79 5.12
CA VAL A 45 -2.57 6.29 5.31
C VAL A 45 -2.31 6.40 6.81
N THR A 46 -1.25 5.75 7.30
CA THR A 46 -0.84 5.80 8.71
C THR A 46 0.54 6.41 8.83
N GLY A 47 0.75 7.23 9.85
CA GLY A 47 2.06 7.82 10.14
C GLY A 47 2.00 9.02 11.07
N GLU A 48 3.11 9.74 11.19
CA GLU A 48 3.29 10.84 12.14
C GLU A 48 3.61 12.14 11.40
N GLY A 49 2.93 13.24 11.78
CA GLY A 49 3.11 14.52 11.11
C GLY A 49 2.55 14.56 9.69
N ILE A 50 1.58 13.69 9.37
CA ILE A 50 0.91 13.69 8.07
C ILE A 50 0.00 14.91 7.97
N ASP A 51 0.20 15.68 6.90
CA ASP A 51 -0.67 16.80 6.55
C ASP A 51 -1.78 16.35 5.58
N ALA A 52 -2.96 16.05 6.15
CA ALA A 52 -4.12 15.55 5.41
C ALA A 52 -4.57 16.45 4.24
N PRO A 53 -4.74 17.79 4.40
CA PRO A 53 -5.14 18.66 3.30
C PRO A 53 -4.09 18.71 2.18
N SER A 54 -2.80 18.86 2.51
CA SER A 54 -1.73 18.86 1.49
C SER A 54 -1.64 17.53 0.74
N LEU A 55 -1.86 16.40 1.42
CA LEU A 55 -1.86 15.09 0.78
C LEU A 55 -3.06 14.93 -0.16
N THR A 56 -4.24 15.37 0.28
CA THR A 56 -5.48 15.36 -0.52
C THR A 56 -5.34 16.26 -1.74
N GLU A 57 -4.76 17.46 -1.59
CA GLU A 57 -4.52 18.38 -2.69
C GLU A 57 -3.58 17.80 -3.76
N LYS A 58 -2.51 17.11 -3.33
CA LYS A 58 -1.58 16.43 -4.25
C LYS A 58 -2.27 15.32 -5.04
N LEU A 59 -3.19 14.59 -4.41
CA LEU A 59 -3.99 13.56 -5.08
C LEU A 59 -4.97 14.19 -6.08
N ARG A 60 -5.66 15.27 -5.68
CA ARG A 60 -6.54 16.08 -6.56
C ARG A 60 -5.82 16.57 -7.81
N LYS A 61 -4.59 17.05 -7.66
CA LYS A 61 -3.79 17.59 -8.76
C LYS A 61 -3.26 16.52 -9.73
N LYS A 62 -2.92 15.33 -9.25
CA LYS A 62 -2.15 14.33 -10.04
C LYS A 62 -2.93 13.07 -10.43
N VAL A 63 -4.00 12.75 -9.72
CA VAL A 63 -4.78 11.52 -9.91
C VAL A 63 -6.19 11.87 -10.36
N GLY A 64 -6.86 12.75 -9.62
CA GLY A 64 -8.27 13.06 -9.82
C GLY A 64 -8.95 13.35 -8.49
N TRP A 65 -10.28 13.35 -8.47
CA TRP A 65 -11.05 13.70 -7.27
C TRP A 65 -10.62 12.87 -6.04
N ALA A 66 -10.43 13.56 -4.91
CA ALA A 66 -10.06 12.94 -3.66
C ALA A 66 -10.66 13.70 -2.46
N ASP A 67 -11.23 12.98 -1.50
CA ASP A 67 -11.85 13.54 -0.29
C ASP A 67 -11.36 12.85 0.96
N ILE A 68 -11.32 13.61 2.05
CA ILE A 68 -11.00 13.09 3.38
C ILE A 68 -12.28 12.47 3.95
N VAL A 69 -12.22 11.18 4.28
CA VAL A 69 -13.35 10.45 4.88
C VAL A 69 -13.22 10.46 6.39
N THR A 70 -12.07 10.05 6.92
CA THR A 70 -11.82 10.03 8.36
C THR A 70 -10.39 10.41 8.70
N ILE A 71 -10.21 11.01 9.88
CA ILE A 71 -8.92 11.25 10.51
C ILE A 71 -9.04 10.73 11.94
N GLU A 72 -8.28 9.68 12.24
CA GLU A 72 -8.23 9.05 13.55
C GLU A 72 -6.85 9.29 14.15
N GLU A 73 -6.80 9.73 15.40
CA GLU A 73 -5.56 9.79 16.16
C GLU A 73 -5.28 8.42 16.77
N VAL A 74 -4.16 7.82 16.37
CA VAL A 74 -3.70 6.55 16.92
C VAL A 74 -2.94 6.87 18.19
N LYS A 75 -3.66 6.86 19.32
CA LYS A 75 -3.04 6.84 20.65
C LYS A 75 -2.27 5.52 20.78
N PRO A 76 -1.05 5.53 21.36
CA PRO A 76 -0.35 4.30 21.70
C PRO A 76 -1.09 3.64 22.88
N ASN A 77 -2.16 2.91 22.57
CA ASN A 77 -2.71 1.94 23.50
C ASN A 77 -2.56 0.58 22.84
N GLU A 78 -1.84 -0.29 23.53
CA GLU A 78 -1.42 -1.60 23.05
C GLU A 78 -2.62 -2.46 22.62
N LYS A 79 -2.38 -3.33 21.63
CA LYS A 79 -3.21 -4.45 21.16
C LYS A 79 -4.34 -4.12 20.18
N LYS A 80 -3.98 -4.13 18.89
CA LYS A 80 -4.51 -5.13 17.93
C LYS A 80 -3.38 -5.59 17.00
N LYS A 81 -2.82 -6.76 17.31
CA LYS A 81 -2.20 -7.63 16.29
C LYS A 81 -3.29 -7.86 15.23
N VAL A 82 -3.11 -7.35 14.03
CA VAL A 82 -3.60 -8.05 12.85
C VAL A 82 -2.37 -8.73 12.29
N GLU A 83 -2.41 -10.05 12.30
CA GLU A 83 -1.31 -10.95 11.99
C GLU A 83 -0.79 -10.69 10.59
N GLU A 84 0.35 -10.02 10.55
CA GLU A 84 1.30 -10.11 9.47
C GLU A 84 1.89 -11.52 9.48
N LYS A 85 1.31 -12.45 8.73
CA LYS A 85 2.03 -13.66 8.30
C LYS A 85 2.54 -13.44 6.88
N LYS A 86 3.59 -12.62 6.75
CA LYS A 86 4.44 -12.61 5.57
C LYS A 86 5.43 -13.78 5.69
N GLU A 87 5.12 -14.91 5.06
CA GLU A 87 6.16 -15.88 4.72
C GLU A 87 6.95 -15.33 3.53
N ILE A 88 8.13 -14.78 3.82
CA ILE A 88 9.12 -14.37 2.82
C ILE A 88 9.77 -15.66 2.30
N LYS A 89 9.30 -16.20 1.17
CA LYS A 89 10.05 -17.23 0.45
C LYS A 89 11.04 -16.53 -0.47
N VAL A 90 12.28 -16.43 -0.02
CA VAL A 90 13.42 -16.13 -0.90
C VAL A 90 13.58 -17.33 -1.82
N VAL A 91 13.05 -17.25 -3.04
CA VAL A 91 13.35 -18.24 -4.08
C VAL A 91 14.63 -17.80 -4.76
N ASP A 92 15.73 -18.44 -4.40
CA ASP A 92 17.02 -18.29 -5.08
C ASP A 92 16.90 -18.78 -6.53
N LEU A 93 16.69 -17.87 -7.47
CA LEU A 93 16.94 -18.13 -8.89
C LEU A 93 18.32 -17.57 -9.27
N CYS A 94 19.40 -18.24 -8.85
CA CYS A 94 20.65 -18.21 -9.62
C CYS A 94 20.83 -19.58 -10.28
N PRO A 95 20.80 -19.68 -11.61
CA PRO A 95 21.16 -20.91 -12.34
C PRO A 95 22.66 -21.30 -12.21
N CYS A 96 23.39 -20.62 -11.34
CA CYS A 96 24.84 -20.50 -11.34
C CYS A 96 25.43 -21.43 -10.27
N LYS A 97 25.73 -22.69 -10.59
CA LYS A 97 26.37 -23.65 -9.66
C LYS A 97 27.86 -23.36 -9.40
N ASN A 98 28.30 -22.10 -9.42
CA ASN A 98 29.70 -21.74 -9.19
C ASN A 98 29.82 -20.97 -7.86
N PRO A 99 30.61 -21.44 -6.89
CA PRO A 99 30.72 -20.83 -5.55
C PRO A 99 31.39 -19.43 -5.51
N TYR A 100 31.81 -18.85 -6.64
CA TYR A 100 32.50 -17.55 -6.70
C TYR A 100 31.74 -16.43 -7.42
N CYS A 101 30.42 -16.48 -7.52
CA CYS A 101 29.63 -15.38 -8.10
C CYS A 101 29.38 -14.26 -7.07
N MET A 102 30.29 -13.29 -6.97
CA MET A 102 30.15 -12.11 -6.09
C MET A 102 29.40 -10.93 -6.75
N GLN A 103 28.71 -11.14 -7.87
CA GLN A 103 28.16 -10.04 -8.68
C GLN A 103 26.72 -10.30 -9.15
N CYS A 104 25.77 -10.46 -8.22
CA CYS A 104 24.35 -10.40 -8.56
C CYS A 104 23.56 -9.74 -7.41
N PRO A 105 23.04 -8.52 -7.59
CA PRO A 105 22.06 -7.95 -6.68
C PRO A 105 20.75 -8.74 -6.79
N PRO A 106 20.11 -9.13 -5.67
CA PRO A 106 18.82 -9.80 -5.73
C PRO A 106 17.78 -8.84 -6.33
N MET A 107 17.19 -9.23 -7.46
CA MET A 107 15.98 -8.56 -7.94
C MET A 107 14.82 -9.01 -7.07
N VAL A 108 14.37 -8.10 -6.21
CA VAL A 108 13.14 -8.27 -5.43
C VAL A 108 11.96 -8.14 -6.39
N SER A 109 11.45 -9.26 -6.88
CA SER A 109 10.17 -9.30 -7.57
C SER A 109 9.04 -9.45 -6.55
N TYR A 110 8.17 -8.46 -6.48
CA TYR A 110 6.93 -8.54 -5.71
C TYR A 110 5.95 -9.37 -6.54
N THR A 111 5.79 -10.66 -6.23
CA THR A 111 4.63 -11.41 -6.68
C THR A 111 3.43 -10.88 -5.91
N VAL A 112 2.58 -10.12 -6.60
CA VAL A 112 1.26 -9.81 -6.09
C VAL A 112 0.47 -11.11 -6.26
N ASP A 113 0.28 -11.86 -5.18
CA ASP A 113 -0.77 -12.89 -5.13
C ASP A 113 -2.09 -12.16 -5.42
N TYR A 114 -2.50 -12.15 -6.70
CA TYR A 114 -3.89 -11.99 -7.04
C TYR A 114 -4.53 -13.24 -6.48
N ASP A 115 -5.15 -13.08 -5.31
CA ASP A 115 -6.10 -14.03 -4.76
C ASP A 115 -6.96 -14.51 -5.94
N ARG A 116 -6.69 -15.75 -6.35
CA ARG A 116 -7.43 -16.46 -7.38
C ARG A 116 -8.79 -16.66 -6.76
N GLN A 117 -9.65 -15.65 -6.89
CA GLN A 117 -11.01 -15.72 -6.40
C GLN A 117 -11.58 -17.04 -6.91
N PRO A 118 -11.98 -17.95 -6.01
CA PRO A 118 -12.60 -19.19 -6.43
C PRO A 118 -13.81 -18.79 -7.26
N ILE A 119 -13.92 -19.46 -8.40
CA ILE A 119 -15.05 -19.39 -9.31
C ILE A 119 -16.29 -19.49 -8.41
N CYS A 120 -17.05 -18.41 -8.28
CA CYS A 120 -18.35 -18.44 -7.63
C CYS A 120 -19.24 -19.32 -8.50
N SER A 121 -19.21 -20.62 -8.24
CA SER A 121 -20.18 -21.60 -8.71
C SER A 121 -21.07 -21.94 -7.53
N ILE A 122 -22.38 -22.02 -7.81
CA ILE A 122 -23.53 -22.34 -6.94
C ILE A 122 -24.19 -21.05 -6.41
N MET A 123 -25.39 -20.68 -6.85
CA MET A 123 -26.58 -21.51 -7.14
C MET A 123 -27.24 -21.18 -8.49
#